data_AF-A0A258KFU3-F1
#
_entry.id   AF-A0A258KFU3-F1
#
_cell.length_a   1.000
_cell.length_b   1.000
_cell.length_c   1.000
_cell.angle_alpha   90.00
_cell.angle_beta   90.00
_cell.angle_gamma   90.00
#
_symmetry.space_group_name_H-M   'P 1'
#
loop_
_entity.id
_entity.type
_entity.pdbx_description
1 polymer ?
#
loop_
_entity_poly.entity_id
_entity_poly.type
_entity_poly.pdbx_seq_one_letter_code
_entity_poly.pdbx_strand_id
1 'polypeptide(L)'
;MIKPKNRQITGTRPIFIILFLIFPALVIAQENTVQGNHQKYRKEVLENMQKVMGNLPKRTAIKRSDIQVIDTVKESGFIRYNILFTVENNEVLPLYLYVPEQTGTPHKLPVMLVLHETDPLGRKAVDGQGNKANRSHARELAQRGYIVIAPDFPSFGDTEDYNFDTDRYKSGTMKGIFNHMRCIDLLQSRSDVDTENIGVLGHSLGGHNSIFLAAMDERIKVAVSSCGWTQLDFYNIGAEAEKKYGGRLGPWAQTRYMPLLRTKYNLENKKVPFDFNLMIAAIAPRAFFSVSPSRDANFDYKGVQAGIALVEPIYQKLNSLDKLQVRYPDDEHDFPLESRKEAYAFIDKILGHTPRYTEFK
;
A
#
# COMPACT_ATOMS: atom_id res chain seq x y z
N MET A 1 50.96 -68.29 2.84
CA MET A 1 51.12 -68.31 4.31
C MET A 1 49.88 -67.70 4.94
N ILE A 2 49.16 -68.54 5.68
CA ILE A 2 48.21 -68.29 6.78
C ILE A 2 46.90 -67.52 6.49
N LYS A 3 45.83 -68.30 6.71
CA LYS A 3 44.39 -68.05 6.71
C LYS A 3 43.90 -67.09 7.82
N PRO A 4 42.63 -66.62 7.73
CA PRO A 4 42.03 -65.62 8.60
C PRO A 4 41.46 -66.22 9.90
N LYS A 5 41.19 -65.38 10.91
CA LYS A 5 40.31 -65.74 12.04
C LYS A 5 39.08 -64.83 12.10
N ASN A 6 37.96 -65.45 11.77
CA ASN A 6 36.61 -65.09 12.21
C ASN A 6 36.55 -64.93 13.73
N ARG A 7 35.71 -63.99 14.18
CA ARG A 7 34.73 -64.32 15.23
C ARG A 7 33.41 -63.61 14.94
N GLN A 8 32.45 -64.42 14.49
CA GLN A 8 31.01 -64.16 14.61
C GLN A 8 30.59 -64.39 16.07
N ILE A 9 29.70 -63.53 16.56
CA ILE A 9 28.62 -63.85 17.51
C ILE A 9 27.43 -63.02 16.98
N THR A 10 26.60 -63.56 16.08
CA THR A 10 25.39 -64.39 16.27
C THR A 10 24.23 -63.72 17.00
N GLY A 11 23.11 -63.62 16.27
CA GLY A 11 21.72 -63.47 16.74
C GLY A 11 21.20 -62.03 16.70
N THR A 12 20.07 -61.68 16.08
CA THR A 12 18.99 -62.41 15.42
C THR A 12 18.16 -61.40 14.61
N ARG A 13 18.03 -61.63 13.30
CA ARG A 13 16.91 -61.45 12.32
C ARG A 13 15.85 -60.31 12.41
N PRO A 14 15.22 -59.99 11.25
CA PRO A 14 14.92 -58.64 10.79
C PRO A 14 13.44 -58.24 10.93
N ILE A 15 13.16 -56.93 10.88
CA ILE A 15 11.85 -56.42 10.49
C ILE A 15 12.05 -55.44 9.34
N PHE A 16 11.36 -55.78 8.25
CA PHE A 16 11.21 -55.04 7.02
C PHE A 16 10.46 -53.69 7.22
N ILE A 17 10.66 -52.80 6.25
CA ILE A 17 9.60 -51.98 5.62
C ILE A 17 9.27 -50.60 6.22
N ILE A 18 9.52 -49.61 5.35
CA ILE A 18 8.84 -48.32 5.16
C ILE A 18 9.11 -47.26 6.23
N LEU A 19 9.99 -46.31 5.87
CA LEU A 19 9.86 -44.93 6.32
C LEU A 19 10.21 -43.96 5.18
N PHE A 20 9.47 -44.05 4.08
CA PHE A 20 9.17 -42.87 3.26
C PHE A 20 7.77 -42.41 3.67
N LEU A 21 7.59 -41.09 3.85
CA LEU A 21 6.32 -40.35 4.03
C LEU A 21 5.89 -39.93 5.45
N ILE A 22 6.76 -39.28 6.25
CA ILE A 22 6.30 -38.39 7.34
C ILE A 22 7.11 -37.08 7.42
N PHE A 23 7.31 -36.42 6.29
CA PHE A 23 7.82 -35.03 6.26
C PHE A 23 7.09 -34.16 5.21
N PRO A 24 5.75 -34.02 5.34
CA PRO A 24 5.17 -32.70 5.08
C PRO A 24 4.21 -32.20 6.19
N ALA A 25 3.78 -33.03 7.13
CA ALA A 25 2.71 -32.65 8.07
C ALA A 25 3.16 -31.73 9.21
N LEU A 26 4.41 -31.83 9.68
CA LEU A 26 4.90 -31.02 10.81
C LEU A 26 5.23 -29.56 10.42
N VAL A 27 5.67 -29.33 9.18
CA VAL A 27 5.96 -27.98 8.65
C VAL A 27 4.66 -27.22 8.41
N ILE A 28 3.62 -27.88 7.87
CA ILE A 28 2.31 -27.30 7.62
C ILE A 28 1.60 -26.91 8.93
N ALA A 29 1.77 -27.68 10.02
CA ALA A 29 1.17 -27.36 11.31
C ALA A 29 1.80 -26.12 12.00
N GLN A 30 3.13 -25.93 11.85
CA GLN A 30 3.80 -24.73 12.35
C GLN A 30 3.48 -23.50 11.50
N GLU A 31 3.47 -23.61 10.17
CA GLU A 31 3.09 -22.53 9.26
C GLU A 31 1.64 -22.06 9.48
N ASN A 32 0.69 -23.00 9.66
CA ASN A 32 -0.71 -22.67 9.97
C ASN A 32 -0.87 -21.99 11.34
N THR A 33 -0.01 -22.31 12.32
CA THR A 33 -0.04 -21.66 13.64
C THR A 33 0.56 -20.24 13.58
N VAL A 34 1.59 -20.01 12.76
CA VAL A 34 2.15 -18.68 12.52
C VAL A 34 1.19 -17.80 11.72
N GLN A 35 0.61 -18.32 10.63
CA GLN A 35 -0.37 -17.59 9.81
C GLN A 35 -1.69 -17.36 10.55
N GLY A 36 -2.18 -18.35 11.31
CA GLY A 36 -3.39 -18.20 12.14
C GLY A 36 -3.24 -17.14 13.23
N ASN A 37 -2.05 -17.06 13.85
CA ASN A 37 -1.71 -15.97 14.78
C ASN A 37 -1.63 -14.62 14.05
N HIS A 38 -1.08 -14.59 12.83
CA HIS A 38 -0.98 -13.37 12.03
C HIS A 38 -2.32 -12.82 11.57
N GLN A 39 -3.26 -13.69 11.14
CA GLN A 39 -4.59 -13.26 10.73
C GLN A 39 -5.40 -12.69 11.90
N LYS A 40 -5.26 -13.26 13.10
CA LYS A 40 -5.83 -12.69 14.32
C LYS A 40 -5.23 -11.32 14.64
N TYR A 41 -3.91 -11.20 14.55
CA TYR A 41 -3.20 -9.93 14.72
C TYR A 41 -3.67 -8.87 13.73
N ARG A 42 -3.75 -9.23 12.44
CA ARG A 42 -4.27 -8.36 11.38
C ARG A 42 -5.67 -7.87 11.71
N LYS A 43 -6.59 -8.77 12.08
CA LYS A 43 -7.95 -8.40 12.48
C LYS A 43 -7.96 -7.36 13.61
N GLU A 44 -7.14 -7.55 14.64
CA GLU A 44 -7.00 -6.60 15.76
C GLU A 44 -6.50 -5.23 15.29
N VAL A 45 -5.50 -5.19 14.42
CA VAL A 45 -5.00 -3.94 13.81
C VAL A 45 -6.11 -3.22 13.05
N LEU A 46 -6.91 -3.93 12.24
CA LEU A 46 -8.01 -3.32 11.49
C LEU A 46 -9.13 -2.79 12.39
N GLU A 47 -9.44 -3.51 13.48
CA GLU A 47 -10.38 -3.03 14.51
C GLU A 47 -9.84 -1.76 15.18
N ASN A 48 -8.55 -1.70 15.49
CA ASN A 48 -7.93 -0.53 16.10
C ASN A 48 -7.84 0.66 15.15
N MET A 49 -7.54 0.45 13.88
CA MET A 49 -7.64 1.48 12.84
C MET A 49 -9.06 2.07 12.79
N GLN A 50 -10.10 1.22 12.78
CA GLN A 50 -11.49 1.69 12.76
C GLN A 50 -11.91 2.44 14.03
N LYS A 51 -11.34 2.12 15.20
CA LYS A 51 -11.59 2.87 16.45
C LYS A 51 -11.11 4.33 16.39
N VAL A 52 -10.25 4.68 15.44
CA VAL A 52 -9.67 6.02 15.25
C VAL A 52 -10.14 6.68 13.96
N MET A 53 -10.18 5.92 12.86
CA MET A 53 -10.58 6.42 11.54
C MET A 53 -12.11 6.37 11.35
N GLY A 54 -12.84 5.62 12.17
CA GLY A 54 -14.25 5.31 11.96
C GLY A 54 -14.46 3.95 11.29
N ASN A 55 -15.70 3.47 11.27
CA ASN A 55 -16.03 2.18 10.68
C ASN A 55 -15.92 2.23 9.16
N LEU A 56 -15.37 1.16 8.57
CA LEU A 56 -15.35 0.97 7.12
C LEU A 56 -16.74 0.54 6.66
N PRO A 57 -17.42 1.31 5.79
CA PRO A 57 -18.74 0.92 5.31
C PRO A 57 -18.68 -0.27 4.35
N LYS A 58 -19.82 -0.97 4.20
CA LYS A 58 -19.98 -1.99 3.17
C LYS A 58 -19.93 -1.33 1.79
N ARG A 59 -19.32 -2.03 0.82
CA ARG A 59 -19.28 -1.66 -0.60
C ARG A 59 -20.45 -2.30 -1.35
N THR A 60 -20.97 -1.60 -2.36
CA THR A 60 -22.05 -2.06 -3.23
C THR A 60 -21.50 -2.50 -4.59
N ALA A 61 -22.26 -3.28 -5.36
CA ALA A 61 -21.85 -3.68 -6.70
C ALA A 61 -21.76 -2.45 -7.62
N ILE A 62 -20.71 -2.38 -8.44
CA ILE A 62 -20.53 -1.31 -9.44
C ILE A 62 -21.46 -1.57 -10.62
N LYS A 63 -22.10 -0.51 -11.10
CA LYS A 63 -22.90 -0.50 -12.32
C LYS A 63 -22.17 0.29 -13.39
N ARG A 64 -22.42 -0.04 -14.66
CA ARG A 64 -21.90 0.75 -15.79
C ARG A 64 -22.33 2.23 -15.72
N SER A 65 -23.52 2.50 -15.20
CA SER A 65 -24.05 3.86 -15.00
C SER A 65 -23.24 4.68 -13.98
N ASP A 66 -22.39 4.04 -13.18
CA ASP A 66 -21.60 4.74 -12.17
C ASP A 66 -20.35 5.40 -12.78
N ILE A 67 -20.04 5.12 -14.04
CA ILE A 67 -18.80 5.56 -14.71
C ILE A 67 -19.15 6.56 -15.80
N GLN A 68 -18.74 7.81 -15.63
CA GLN A 68 -18.88 8.86 -16.63
C GLN A 68 -17.51 9.31 -17.12
N VAL A 69 -17.22 9.11 -18.41
CA VAL A 69 -16.01 9.65 -19.05
C VAL A 69 -16.27 11.10 -19.44
N ILE A 70 -15.45 12.01 -18.94
CA ILE A 70 -15.53 13.46 -19.18
C ILE A 70 -14.68 13.85 -20.39
N ASP A 71 -13.44 13.38 -20.42
CA ASP A 71 -12.52 13.60 -21.52
C ASP A 71 -11.57 12.42 -21.72
N THR A 72 -10.87 12.44 -22.85
CA THR A 72 -9.89 11.42 -23.21
C THR A 72 -8.73 12.09 -23.92
N VAL A 73 -7.52 11.76 -23.50
CA VAL A 73 -6.27 12.23 -24.09
C VAL A 73 -5.47 11.04 -24.57
N LYS A 74 -5.12 11.04 -25.86
CA LYS A 74 -4.19 10.06 -26.42
C LYS A 74 -2.76 10.55 -26.20
N GLU A 75 -1.96 9.75 -25.53
CA GLU A 75 -0.57 10.04 -25.21
C GLU A 75 0.35 9.00 -25.87
N SER A 76 1.65 9.24 -25.86
CA SER A 76 2.60 8.21 -26.33
C SER A 76 2.58 7.01 -25.38
N GLY A 77 2.06 5.88 -25.87
CA GLY A 77 2.06 4.58 -25.17
C GLY A 77 0.83 4.26 -24.32
N PHE A 78 -0.08 5.20 -24.10
CA PHE A 78 -1.33 4.98 -23.35
C PHE A 78 -2.42 5.99 -23.73
N ILE A 79 -3.66 5.67 -23.36
CA ILE A 79 -4.80 6.60 -23.39
C ILE A 79 -5.15 6.95 -21.95
N ARG A 80 -5.28 8.24 -21.63
CA ARG A 80 -5.76 8.73 -20.34
C ARG A 80 -7.21 9.16 -20.45
N TYR A 81 -8.06 8.63 -19.59
CA TYR A 81 -9.45 8.99 -19.43
C TYR A 81 -9.61 9.84 -18.17
N ASN A 82 -10.37 10.93 -18.27
CA ASN A 82 -10.89 11.65 -17.12
C ASN A 82 -12.28 11.14 -16.78
N ILE A 83 -12.47 10.64 -15.56
CA ILE A 83 -13.69 9.93 -15.16
C ILE A 83 -14.26 10.56 -13.90
N LEU A 84 -15.59 10.75 -13.89
CA LEU A 84 -16.37 10.86 -12.66
C LEU A 84 -16.93 9.48 -12.32
N PHE A 85 -16.53 8.95 -11.17
CA PHE A 85 -16.95 7.63 -10.71
C PHE A 85 -17.87 7.76 -9.49
N THR A 86 -19.12 7.35 -9.62
CA THR A 86 -20.07 7.27 -8.50
C THR A 86 -19.71 6.07 -7.62
N VAL A 87 -18.98 6.30 -6.52
CA VAL A 87 -18.48 5.23 -5.65
C VAL A 87 -19.57 4.63 -4.76
N GLU A 88 -20.58 5.43 -4.43
CA GLU A 88 -21.81 5.10 -3.70
C GLU A 88 -22.86 6.20 -4.01
N ASN A 89 -24.13 5.98 -3.67
CA ASN A 89 -25.21 6.96 -3.86
C ASN A 89 -24.79 8.38 -3.39
N ASN A 90 -24.83 9.34 -4.31
CA ASN A 90 -24.44 10.75 -4.12
C ASN A 90 -22.96 10.99 -3.77
N GLU A 91 -22.09 9.99 -3.95
CA GLU A 91 -20.65 10.13 -3.75
C GLU A 91 -19.93 9.98 -5.09
N VAL A 92 -19.50 11.10 -5.67
CA VAL A 92 -18.75 11.13 -6.93
C VAL A 92 -17.26 11.31 -6.65
N LEU A 93 -16.44 10.49 -7.30
CA LEU A 93 -14.99 10.49 -7.22
C LEU A 93 -14.38 10.85 -8.59
N PRO A 94 -13.83 12.05 -8.73
CA PRO A 94 -13.01 12.41 -9.88
C PRO A 94 -11.71 11.59 -9.90
N LEU A 95 -11.38 11.00 -11.04
CA LEU A 95 -10.18 10.18 -11.21
C LEU A 95 -9.64 10.20 -12.64
N TYR A 96 -8.37 9.86 -12.77
CA TYR A 96 -7.76 9.51 -14.05
C TYR A 96 -7.58 8.00 -14.16
N LEU A 97 -7.88 7.46 -15.34
CA LEU A 97 -7.61 6.07 -15.70
C LEU A 97 -6.70 6.06 -16.93
N TYR A 98 -5.58 5.35 -16.83
CA TYR A 98 -4.58 5.22 -17.87
C TYR A 98 -4.63 3.78 -18.40
N VAL A 99 -4.80 3.63 -19.71
CA VAL A 99 -4.86 2.32 -20.36
C VAL A 99 -3.72 2.25 -21.37
N PRO A 100 -2.66 1.46 -21.12
CA PRO A 100 -1.56 1.28 -22.06
C PRO A 100 -2.02 0.70 -23.39
N GLU A 101 -1.49 1.22 -24.50
CA GLU A 101 -1.76 0.66 -25.83
C GLU A 101 -1.12 -0.72 -25.94
N GLN A 102 -1.87 -1.78 -26.26
CA GLN A 102 -1.28 -3.11 -26.43
C GLN A 102 -0.86 -3.35 -27.89
N THR A 103 0.33 -3.89 -28.10
CA THR A 103 0.80 -4.39 -29.40
C THR A 103 0.64 -5.91 -29.46
N GLY A 104 0.27 -6.44 -30.63
CA GLY A 104 0.02 -7.88 -30.79
C GLY A 104 -1.28 -8.34 -30.12
N THR A 105 -1.28 -9.57 -29.58
CA THR A 105 -2.46 -10.17 -28.95
C THR A 105 -2.77 -9.49 -27.62
N PRO A 106 -3.98 -8.90 -27.45
CA PRO A 106 -4.37 -8.31 -26.18
C PRO A 106 -4.34 -9.35 -25.06
N HIS A 107 -3.80 -8.95 -23.91
CA HIS A 107 -3.78 -9.73 -22.68
C HIS A 107 -4.21 -8.85 -21.51
N LYS A 108 -4.44 -9.48 -20.36
CA LYS A 108 -4.75 -8.80 -19.12
C LYS A 108 -3.49 -8.13 -18.58
N LEU A 109 -3.61 -6.88 -18.13
CA LEU A 109 -2.49 -6.10 -17.61
C LEU A 109 -2.56 -5.97 -16.08
N PRO A 110 -1.41 -6.00 -15.39
CA PRO A 110 -1.36 -5.65 -13.98
C PRO A 110 -1.76 -4.18 -13.78
N VAL A 111 -2.23 -3.86 -12.58
CA VAL A 111 -2.79 -2.55 -12.26
C VAL A 111 -2.07 -1.87 -11.10
N MET A 112 -2.01 -0.55 -11.17
CA MET A 112 -1.50 0.31 -10.10
C MET A 112 -2.53 1.37 -9.72
N LEU A 113 -2.88 1.43 -8.43
CA LEU A 113 -3.50 2.61 -7.85
C LEU A 113 -2.41 3.61 -7.46
N VAL A 114 -2.47 4.83 -7.98
CA VAL A 114 -1.49 5.88 -7.69
C VAL A 114 -2.15 7.02 -6.93
N LEU A 115 -1.62 7.32 -5.75
CA LEU A 115 -2.21 8.26 -4.80
C LEU A 115 -1.35 9.52 -4.69
N HIS A 116 -1.97 10.67 -4.91
CA HIS A 116 -1.28 11.97 -4.93
C HIS A 116 -0.96 12.48 -3.52
N GLU A 117 -0.01 13.41 -3.46
CA GLU A 117 0.43 14.11 -2.27
C GLU A 117 -0.52 15.25 -1.85
N THR A 118 -0.17 15.97 -0.79
CA THR A 118 -0.86 17.24 -0.45
C THR A 118 -0.51 18.30 -1.50
N ASP A 119 -1.29 18.34 -2.57
CA ASP A 119 -1.17 19.30 -3.66
C ASP A 119 -2.58 19.69 -4.15
N PRO A 120 -2.89 20.99 -4.29
CA PRO A 120 -4.20 21.44 -4.81
C PRO A 120 -4.58 20.80 -6.15
N LEU A 121 -3.60 20.42 -6.97
CA LEU A 121 -3.84 19.76 -8.26
C LEU A 121 -4.50 18.37 -8.14
N GLY A 122 -4.46 17.74 -6.97
CA GLY A 122 -5.00 16.39 -6.76
C GLY A 122 -4.34 15.38 -7.70
N ARG A 123 -5.17 14.56 -8.38
CA ARG A 123 -4.73 13.56 -9.37
C ARG A 123 -3.88 14.13 -10.51
N LYS A 124 -4.01 15.43 -10.82
CA LYS A 124 -3.22 16.08 -11.88
C LYS A 124 -1.73 16.19 -11.49
N ALA A 125 -1.41 16.22 -10.19
CA ALA A 125 -0.03 16.22 -9.72
C ALA A 125 0.71 14.94 -10.15
N VAL A 126 0.06 13.78 -9.98
CA VAL A 126 0.64 12.48 -10.35
C VAL A 126 0.63 12.18 -11.84
N ASP A 127 -0.08 12.99 -12.63
CA ASP A 127 0.01 13.02 -14.09
C ASP A 127 1.23 13.80 -14.60
N GLY A 128 1.91 14.56 -13.74
CA GLY A 128 3.00 15.46 -14.13
C GLY A 128 2.56 16.83 -14.64
N GLN A 129 1.34 17.27 -14.28
CA GLN A 129 0.84 18.60 -14.62
C GLN A 129 1.26 19.68 -13.60
N GLY A 130 1.94 19.27 -12.52
CA GLY A 130 2.50 20.18 -11.51
C GLY A 130 3.94 20.59 -11.80
N ASN A 131 4.45 21.53 -11.01
CA ASN A 131 5.82 22.05 -11.14
C ASN A 131 6.85 21.30 -10.28
N LYS A 132 6.40 20.34 -9.46
CA LYS A 132 7.30 19.52 -8.64
C LYS A 132 7.88 18.40 -9.49
N ALA A 133 9.20 18.34 -9.54
CA ALA A 133 9.89 17.16 -10.07
C ALA A 133 9.49 15.91 -9.29
N ASN A 134 9.76 14.73 -9.86
CA ASN A 134 9.54 13.46 -9.15
C ASN A 134 8.08 13.25 -8.69
N ARG A 135 7.06 13.75 -9.39
CA ARG A 135 5.64 13.51 -9.02
C ARG A 135 4.84 12.73 -10.06
N SER A 136 5.31 12.61 -11.29
CA SER A 136 4.59 12.04 -12.45
C SER A 136 4.35 10.51 -12.42
N HIS A 137 4.19 9.93 -11.23
CA HIS A 137 4.19 8.49 -11.00
C HIS A 137 3.09 7.74 -11.77
N ALA A 138 1.91 8.34 -11.93
CA ALA A 138 0.81 7.71 -12.63
C ALA A 138 1.12 7.60 -14.13
N ARG A 139 1.66 8.68 -14.70
CA ARG A 139 2.13 8.70 -16.10
C ARG A 139 3.27 7.72 -16.32
N GLU A 140 4.26 7.69 -15.43
CA GLU A 140 5.43 6.82 -15.55
C GLU A 140 5.04 5.34 -15.48
N LEU A 141 4.21 4.94 -14.52
CA LEU A 141 3.71 3.57 -14.42
C LEU A 141 2.84 3.18 -15.64
N ALA A 142 2.04 4.10 -16.18
CA ALA A 142 1.29 3.85 -17.41
C ALA A 142 2.22 3.61 -18.61
N GLN A 143 3.29 4.41 -18.75
CA GLN A 143 4.31 4.20 -19.78
C GLN A 143 5.00 2.83 -19.61
N ARG A 144 5.24 2.39 -18.38
CA ARG A 144 5.79 1.05 -18.10
C ARG A 144 4.86 -0.09 -18.53
N GLY A 145 3.58 0.17 -18.82
CA GLY A 145 2.62 -0.82 -19.27
C GLY A 145 1.63 -1.29 -18.22
N TYR A 146 1.49 -0.58 -17.10
CA TYR A 146 0.42 -0.81 -16.13
C TYR A 146 -0.87 -0.10 -16.51
N ILE A 147 -2.01 -0.73 -16.26
CA ILE A 147 -3.25 0.04 -16.16
C ILE A 147 -3.18 0.83 -14.84
N VAL A 148 -3.27 2.16 -14.92
CA VAL A 148 -3.14 3.03 -13.74
C VAL A 148 -4.47 3.70 -13.44
N ILE A 149 -4.86 3.74 -12.17
CA ILE A 149 -5.98 4.56 -11.70
C ILE A 149 -5.47 5.55 -10.64
N ALA A 150 -5.82 6.83 -10.77
CA ALA A 150 -5.38 7.90 -9.90
C ALA A 150 -6.57 8.79 -9.48
N PRO A 151 -7.16 8.58 -8.30
CA PRO A 151 -8.29 9.36 -7.81
C PRO A 151 -7.84 10.63 -7.08
N ASP A 152 -8.73 11.62 -7.01
CA ASP A 152 -8.60 12.71 -6.04
C ASP A 152 -8.86 12.21 -4.60
N PHE A 153 -8.21 12.85 -3.64
CA PHE A 153 -8.51 12.74 -2.22
C PHE A 153 -9.39 13.93 -1.77
N PRO A 154 -10.33 13.73 -0.81
CA PRO A 154 -11.17 14.82 -0.31
C PRO A 154 -10.39 16.10 0.02
N SER A 155 -10.91 17.24 -0.47
CA SER A 155 -10.31 18.57 -0.37
C SER A 155 -9.08 18.82 -1.25
N PHE A 156 -8.94 18.10 -2.35
CA PHE A 156 -7.93 18.33 -3.40
C PHE A 156 -8.51 18.06 -4.80
N GLY A 157 -7.84 18.57 -5.83
CA GLY A 157 -8.25 18.41 -7.21
C GLY A 157 -9.65 18.98 -7.44
N ASP A 158 -10.50 18.22 -8.12
CA ASP A 158 -11.88 18.65 -8.39
C ASP A 158 -12.81 18.46 -7.16
N THR A 159 -12.23 18.17 -5.99
CA THR A 159 -12.92 18.07 -4.69
C THR A 159 -12.40 19.07 -3.66
N GLU A 160 -11.77 20.18 -4.07
CA GLU A 160 -11.15 21.16 -3.16
C GLU A 160 -12.09 21.66 -2.05
N ASP A 161 -13.36 21.93 -2.37
CA ASP A 161 -14.39 22.43 -1.45
C ASP A 161 -15.17 21.31 -0.74
N TYR A 162 -14.56 20.14 -0.55
CA TYR A 162 -15.24 18.97 0.02
C TYR A 162 -15.84 19.26 1.41
N ASN A 163 -17.14 19.05 1.56
CA ASN A 163 -17.84 19.20 2.84
C ASN A 163 -17.93 17.86 3.60
N PHE A 164 -17.18 17.76 4.70
CA PHE A 164 -17.18 16.57 5.56
C PHE A 164 -18.40 16.48 6.49
N ASP A 165 -19.17 17.55 6.69
CA ASP A 165 -20.30 17.54 7.65
C ASP A 165 -21.48 16.71 7.13
N THR A 166 -21.53 16.47 5.82
CA THR A 166 -22.55 15.64 5.17
C THR A 166 -22.12 14.19 4.98
N ASP A 167 -20.92 13.82 5.43
CA ASP A 167 -20.39 12.48 5.22
C ASP A 167 -21.02 11.44 6.15
N ARG A 168 -21.26 10.25 5.59
CA ARG A 168 -21.54 9.05 6.38
C ARG A 168 -20.31 8.48 7.10
N TYR A 169 -19.12 9.00 6.81
CA TYR A 169 -17.85 8.59 7.39
C TYR A 169 -17.55 9.43 8.64
N LYS A 170 -16.83 8.87 9.61
CA LYS A 170 -16.36 9.63 10.78
C LYS A 170 -15.11 10.47 10.48
N SER A 171 -14.49 10.27 9.32
CA SER A 171 -13.20 10.86 8.99
C SER A 171 -12.96 10.85 7.48
N GLY A 172 -12.23 11.86 6.99
CA GLY A 172 -11.79 11.90 5.59
C GLY A 172 -10.81 10.76 5.27
N THR A 173 -10.03 10.29 6.24
CA THR A 173 -9.18 9.09 6.07
C THR A 173 -10.01 7.85 5.73
N MET A 174 -11.11 7.59 6.44
CA MET A 174 -11.95 6.42 6.16
C MET A 174 -12.70 6.56 4.83
N LYS A 175 -13.12 7.78 4.46
CA LYS A 175 -13.64 8.05 3.13
C LYS A 175 -12.59 7.76 2.04
N GLY A 176 -11.36 8.23 2.23
CA GLY A 176 -10.24 7.97 1.32
C GLY A 176 -9.99 6.48 1.12
N ILE A 177 -9.88 5.72 2.22
CA ILE A 177 -9.75 4.25 2.17
C ILE A 177 -10.91 3.63 1.38
N PHE A 178 -12.16 4.03 1.66
CA PHE A 178 -13.32 3.52 0.92
C PHE A 178 -13.20 3.82 -0.57
N ASN A 179 -12.93 5.07 -0.95
CA ASN A 179 -12.73 5.50 -2.33
C ASN A 179 -11.65 4.67 -3.03
N HIS A 180 -10.52 4.45 -2.37
CA HIS A 180 -9.42 3.64 -2.90
C HIS A 180 -9.83 2.18 -3.13
N MET A 181 -10.56 1.56 -2.19
CA MET A 181 -11.10 0.21 -2.38
C MET A 181 -12.11 0.14 -3.53
N ARG A 182 -12.89 1.21 -3.75
CA ARG A 182 -13.82 1.33 -4.88
C ARG A 182 -13.09 1.47 -6.21
N CYS A 183 -11.94 2.16 -6.26
CA CYS A 183 -11.07 2.15 -7.44
C CYS A 183 -10.59 0.73 -7.77
N ILE A 184 -10.24 -0.09 -6.77
CA ILE A 184 -9.88 -1.49 -7.00
C ILE A 184 -11.07 -2.31 -7.49
N ASP A 185 -12.27 -2.11 -6.92
CA ASP A 185 -13.49 -2.75 -7.41
C ASP A 185 -13.75 -2.40 -8.89
N LEU A 186 -13.54 -1.13 -9.29
CA LEU A 186 -13.69 -0.67 -10.66
C LEU A 186 -12.69 -1.37 -11.59
N LEU A 187 -11.41 -1.44 -11.20
CA LEU A 187 -10.39 -2.13 -11.98
C LEU A 187 -10.74 -3.61 -12.16
N GLN A 188 -11.16 -4.30 -11.10
CA GLN A 188 -11.52 -5.72 -11.19
C GLN A 188 -12.77 -6.00 -12.04
N SER A 189 -13.62 -5.00 -12.29
CA SER A 189 -14.77 -5.14 -13.19
C SER A 189 -14.41 -5.12 -14.68
N ARG A 190 -13.16 -4.76 -15.02
CA ARG A 190 -12.71 -4.64 -16.41
C ARG A 190 -12.16 -5.95 -16.95
N SER A 191 -12.43 -6.22 -18.22
CA SER A 191 -11.97 -7.45 -18.89
C SER A 191 -10.47 -7.47 -19.24
N ASP A 192 -9.85 -6.29 -19.32
CA ASP A 192 -8.42 -6.09 -19.65
C ASP A 192 -7.50 -6.05 -18.42
N VAL A 193 -8.05 -6.24 -17.22
CA VAL A 193 -7.30 -6.21 -15.95
C VAL A 193 -6.93 -7.60 -15.48
N ASP A 194 -5.68 -7.77 -15.08
CA ASP A 194 -5.21 -8.89 -14.28
C ASP A 194 -5.59 -8.65 -12.82
N THR A 195 -6.67 -9.29 -12.38
CA THR A 195 -7.25 -9.10 -11.05
C THR A 195 -6.38 -9.64 -9.93
N GLU A 196 -5.36 -10.44 -10.26
CA GLU A 196 -4.44 -10.99 -9.28
C GLU A 196 -3.26 -10.05 -9.06
N ASN A 197 -2.91 -9.16 -9.99
CA ASN A 197 -1.68 -8.37 -9.91
C ASN A 197 -1.99 -6.88 -9.73
N ILE A 198 -2.29 -6.53 -8.47
CA ILE A 198 -2.72 -5.20 -8.05
C ILE A 198 -1.70 -4.59 -7.08
N GLY A 199 -1.19 -3.40 -7.40
CA GLY A 199 -0.33 -2.63 -6.52
C GLY A 199 -0.89 -1.25 -6.16
N VAL A 200 -0.32 -0.63 -5.13
CA VAL A 200 -0.56 0.76 -4.77
C VAL A 200 0.77 1.49 -4.56
N LEU A 201 0.83 2.74 -5.00
CA LEU A 201 1.95 3.64 -4.76
C LEU A 201 1.43 5.04 -4.42
N GLY A 202 2.07 5.70 -3.46
CA GLY A 202 1.79 7.10 -3.22
C GLY A 202 2.91 7.84 -2.50
N HIS A 203 2.85 9.16 -2.59
CA HIS A 203 3.79 10.08 -1.94
C HIS A 203 3.09 10.95 -0.90
N SER A 204 3.70 11.16 0.27
CA SER A 204 3.17 12.01 1.36
C SER A 204 1.75 11.61 1.79
N LEU A 205 0.73 12.42 1.49
CA LEU A 205 -0.70 12.07 1.59
C LEU A 205 -0.99 10.69 1.00
N GLY A 206 -0.58 10.46 -0.25
CA GLY A 206 -0.72 9.17 -0.92
C GLY A 206 0.14 8.08 -0.27
N GLY A 207 1.26 8.44 0.35
CA GLY A 207 2.17 7.51 1.00
C GLY A 207 1.54 6.84 2.22
N HIS A 208 0.91 7.57 3.12
CA HIS A 208 0.18 6.94 4.23
C HIS A 208 -1.09 6.25 3.75
N ASN A 209 -1.82 6.81 2.77
CA ASN A 209 -3.02 6.16 2.25
C ASN A 209 -2.70 4.82 1.55
N SER A 210 -1.50 4.68 0.96
CA SER A 210 -1.02 3.39 0.44
C SER A 210 -0.89 2.34 1.54
N ILE A 211 -0.38 2.72 2.72
CA ILE A 211 -0.31 1.84 3.89
C ILE A 211 -1.71 1.51 4.42
N PHE A 212 -2.57 2.53 4.56
CA PHE A 212 -3.92 2.34 5.08
C PHE A 212 -4.75 1.41 4.20
N LEU A 213 -4.69 1.61 2.88
CA LEU A 213 -5.37 0.75 1.92
C LEU A 213 -4.79 -0.66 1.95
N ALA A 214 -3.47 -0.83 1.87
CA ALA A 214 -2.87 -2.15 1.85
C ALA A 214 -3.15 -2.91 3.17
N ALA A 215 -3.23 -2.22 4.30
CA ALA A 215 -3.69 -2.80 5.54
C ALA A 215 -5.17 -3.23 5.43
N MET A 216 -6.08 -2.42 4.89
CA MET A 216 -7.53 -2.72 4.83
C MET A 216 -7.96 -3.66 3.70
N ASP A 217 -7.18 -3.77 2.63
CA ASP A 217 -7.54 -4.51 1.41
C ASP A 217 -6.47 -5.55 1.06
N GLU A 218 -6.84 -6.83 1.17
CA GLU A 218 -5.92 -7.95 0.93
C GLU A 218 -5.61 -8.18 -0.55
N ARG A 219 -6.37 -7.54 -1.46
CA ARG A 219 -6.11 -7.63 -2.91
C ARG A 219 -4.81 -6.94 -3.32
N ILE A 220 -4.32 -6.01 -2.52
CA ILE A 220 -3.08 -5.26 -2.82
C ILE A 220 -1.86 -6.15 -2.58
N LYS A 221 -1.18 -6.58 -3.64
CA LYS A 221 0.02 -7.43 -3.56
C LYS A 221 1.30 -6.67 -3.18
N VAL A 222 1.40 -5.40 -3.57
CA VAL A 222 2.54 -4.52 -3.29
C VAL A 222 2.07 -3.12 -2.91
N ALA A 223 2.64 -2.57 -1.84
CA ALA A 223 2.42 -1.20 -1.41
C ALA A 223 3.74 -0.43 -1.35
N VAL A 224 3.79 0.70 -2.03
CA VAL A 224 4.93 1.63 -2.00
C VAL A 224 4.52 2.91 -1.29
N SER A 225 5.24 3.27 -0.24
CA SER A 225 5.05 4.51 0.51
C SER A 225 6.30 5.38 0.40
N SER A 226 6.17 6.51 -0.29
CA SER A 226 7.22 7.55 -0.31
C SER A 226 6.84 8.68 0.62
N CYS A 227 7.74 9.05 1.54
CA CYS A 227 7.56 10.16 2.50
C CYS A 227 6.21 10.12 3.22
N GLY A 228 5.67 8.93 3.46
CA GLY A 228 4.28 8.75 3.86
C GLY A 228 4.08 8.46 5.34
N TRP A 229 5.13 8.12 6.06
CA TRP A 229 4.98 7.61 7.42
C TRP A 229 6.25 7.75 8.26
N THR A 230 6.02 7.79 9.56
CA THR A 230 6.99 7.59 10.64
C THR A 230 6.18 7.14 11.86
N GLN A 231 6.79 6.53 12.88
CA GLN A 231 6.05 6.25 14.12
C GLN A 231 5.43 7.54 14.66
N LEU A 232 4.23 7.48 15.26
CA LEU A 232 3.48 8.68 15.64
C LEU A 232 4.27 9.59 16.61
N ASP A 233 5.12 9.02 17.47
CA ASP A 233 6.00 9.76 18.38
C ASP A 233 7.19 10.46 17.70
N PHE A 234 7.46 10.16 16.44
CA PHE A 234 8.51 10.74 15.62
C PHE A 234 7.98 11.70 14.56
N TYR A 235 6.66 11.81 14.42
CA TYR A 235 6.08 12.81 13.54
C TYR A 235 6.50 14.21 14.01
N ASN A 236 7.00 15.02 13.09
CA ASN A 236 7.48 16.36 13.39
C ASN A 236 6.90 17.27 12.32
N ILE A 237 6.23 18.35 12.68
CA ILE A 237 5.77 19.34 11.68
C ILE A 237 6.30 20.75 11.99
N GLY A 238 7.30 20.83 12.88
CA GLY A 238 7.83 22.08 13.39
C GLY A 238 6.95 22.72 14.47
N ALA A 239 7.60 23.51 15.34
CA ALA A 239 6.98 24.10 16.52
C ALA A 239 5.78 25.01 16.20
N GLU A 240 5.82 25.73 15.08
CA GLU A 240 4.74 26.63 14.66
C GLU A 240 3.46 25.85 14.32
N ALA A 241 3.58 24.77 13.54
CA ALA A 241 2.45 23.94 13.19
C ALA A 241 1.96 23.13 14.39
N GLU A 242 2.86 22.60 15.24
CA GLU A 242 2.44 21.96 16.50
C GLU A 242 1.61 22.92 17.35
N LYS A 243 2.04 24.18 17.51
CA LYS A 243 1.26 25.19 18.22
C LYS A 243 -0.10 25.45 17.55
N LYS A 244 -0.10 25.64 16.22
CA LYS A 244 -1.33 25.90 15.43
C LYS A 244 -2.36 24.78 15.56
N TYR A 245 -1.91 23.53 15.54
CA TYR A 245 -2.79 22.36 15.56
C TYR A 245 -2.98 21.76 16.97
N GLY A 246 -2.40 22.36 18.01
CA GLY A 246 -2.59 21.96 19.40
C GLY A 246 -1.83 20.68 19.79
N GLY A 247 -0.67 20.45 19.16
CA GLY A 247 0.25 19.35 19.44
C GLY A 247 0.69 18.61 18.19
N ARG A 248 1.69 17.73 18.34
CA ARG A 248 2.28 16.88 17.29
C ARG A 248 1.25 16.17 16.43
N LEU A 249 0.26 15.51 17.05
CA LEU A 249 -0.78 14.76 16.33
C LEU A 249 -1.93 15.65 15.85
N GLY A 250 -1.89 16.94 16.14
CA GLY A 250 -2.91 17.90 15.76
C GLY A 250 -3.20 17.95 14.24
N PRO A 251 -2.19 17.94 13.36
CA PRO A 251 -2.39 17.88 11.91
C PRO A 251 -3.14 16.62 11.47
N TRP A 252 -2.86 15.47 12.09
CA TRP A 252 -3.58 14.22 11.83
C TRP A 252 -5.03 14.24 12.34
N ALA A 253 -5.37 15.15 13.25
CA ALA A 253 -6.69 15.25 13.85
C ALA A 253 -7.64 16.24 13.15
N GLN A 254 -7.33 16.62 11.91
CA GLN A 254 -8.24 17.40 11.06
C GLN A 254 -9.38 16.52 10.52
N THR A 255 -10.49 17.12 10.11
CA THR A 255 -11.66 16.42 9.52
C THR A 255 -11.28 15.58 8.30
N ARG A 256 -10.42 16.12 7.43
CA ARG A 256 -9.86 15.40 6.27
C ARG A 256 -9.01 14.17 6.62
N TYR A 257 -8.56 14.07 7.87
CA TYR A 257 -7.74 12.97 8.38
C TYR A 257 -8.52 12.18 9.42
N MET A 258 -8.12 12.21 10.70
CA MET A 258 -8.64 11.38 11.79
C MET A 258 -9.07 12.23 13.01
N PRO A 259 -10.23 12.91 12.98
CA PRO A 259 -10.64 13.85 14.04
C PRO A 259 -10.80 13.21 15.43
N LEU A 260 -11.03 11.89 15.50
CA LEU A 260 -11.11 11.17 16.79
C LEU A 260 -9.79 11.17 17.57
N LEU A 261 -8.63 11.38 16.91
CA LEU A 261 -7.35 11.58 17.61
C LEU A 261 -7.47 12.69 18.65
N ARG A 262 -8.17 13.78 18.32
CA ARG A 262 -8.40 14.90 19.24
C ARG A 262 -9.53 14.60 20.21
N THR A 263 -10.69 14.18 19.71
CA THR A 263 -11.91 14.12 20.53
C THR A 263 -12.03 12.89 21.41
N LYS A 264 -11.29 11.81 21.12
CA LYS A 264 -11.32 10.54 21.86
C LYS A 264 -9.99 10.20 22.54
N TYR A 265 -8.87 10.58 21.94
CA TYR A 265 -7.53 10.22 22.43
C TYR A 265 -6.71 11.42 22.92
N ASN A 266 -7.30 12.63 22.93
CA ASN A 266 -6.68 13.86 23.42
C ASN A 266 -5.31 14.19 22.80
N LEU A 267 -5.07 13.73 21.57
CA LEU A 267 -3.77 13.83 20.89
C LEU A 267 -2.59 13.17 21.62
N GLU A 268 -2.86 12.23 22.53
CA GLU A 268 -1.83 11.49 23.25
C GLU A 268 -1.52 10.17 22.56
N ASN A 269 -0.31 10.03 21.99
CA ASN A 269 0.06 8.83 21.22
C ASN A 269 -0.15 7.52 22.00
N LYS A 270 0.19 7.51 23.29
CA LYS A 270 0.03 6.33 24.18
C LYS A 270 -1.42 5.84 24.31
N LYS A 271 -2.43 6.67 23.98
CA LYS A 271 -3.85 6.30 23.99
C LYS A 271 -4.33 5.82 22.63
N VAL A 272 -3.59 6.09 21.55
CA VAL A 272 -3.96 5.68 20.18
C VAL A 272 -3.71 4.17 20.04
N PRO A 273 -4.71 3.38 19.61
CA PRO A 273 -4.63 1.92 19.62
C PRO A 273 -3.89 1.34 18.41
N PHE A 274 -3.26 2.15 17.56
CA PHE A 274 -2.42 1.69 16.46
C PHE A 274 -1.24 2.66 16.20
N ASP A 275 -0.22 2.17 15.52
CA ASP A 275 0.86 2.98 14.91
C ASP A 275 1.23 2.34 13.54
N PHE A 276 2.09 2.98 12.75
CA PHE A 276 2.43 2.56 11.39
C PHE A 276 3.11 1.19 11.31
N ASN A 277 3.90 0.82 12.31
CA ASN A 277 4.53 -0.50 12.36
C ASN A 277 3.44 -1.59 12.41
N LEU A 278 2.36 -1.36 13.15
CA LEU A 278 1.28 -2.32 13.29
C LEU A 278 0.54 -2.52 11.96
N MET A 279 0.28 -1.42 11.24
CA MET A 279 -0.35 -1.45 9.92
C MET A 279 0.54 -2.12 8.88
N ILE A 280 1.84 -1.81 8.86
CA ILE A 280 2.79 -2.44 7.93
C ILE A 280 2.94 -3.93 8.23
N ALA A 281 3.01 -4.31 9.51
CA ALA A 281 2.99 -5.71 9.90
C ALA A 281 1.73 -6.41 9.40
N ALA A 282 0.55 -5.78 9.48
CA ALA A 282 -0.68 -6.34 8.95
C ALA A 282 -0.69 -6.53 7.42
N ILE A 283 0.20 -5.87 6.67
CA ILE A 283 0.38 -6.08 5.22
C ILE A 283 1.07 -7.43 4.95
N ALA A 284 1.97 -7.88 5.83
CA ALA A 284 2.68 -9.13 5.67
C ALA A 284 1.72 -10.33 5.42
N PRO A 285 2.08 -11.30 4.58
CA PRO A 285 3.36 -11.46 3.86
C PRO A 285 3.40 -10.74 2.49
N ARG A 286 2.51 -9.76 2.24
CA ARG A 286 2.49 -8.98 1.00
C ARG A 286 3.58 -7.91 1.02
N ALA A 287 3.96 -7.45 -0.17
CA ALA A 287 5.15 -6.64 -0.32
C ALA A 287 4.96 -5.19 0.13
N PHE A 288 5.95 -4.65 0.84
CA PHE A 288 5.99 -3.27 1.28
C PHE A 288 7.36 -2.66 0.97
N PHE A 289 7.35 -1.50 0.31
CA PHE A 289 8.54 -0.73 -0.01
C PHE A 289 8.40 0.70 0.52
N SER A 290 9.36 1.15 1.32
CA SER A 290 9.39 2.50 1.88
C SER A 290 10.54 3.32 1.31
N VAL A 291 10.24 4.56 0.93
CA VAL A 291 11.27 5.59 0.66
C VAL A 291 11.07 6.71 1.67
N SER A 292 12.06 6.88 2.53
CA SER A 292 11.98 7.75 3.71
C SER A 292 13.24 8.61 3.80
N PRO A 293 13.28 9.74 3.08
CA PRO A 293 14.47 10.58 3.00
C PRO A 293 14.98 11.06 4.37
N SER A 294 16.29 11.16 4.54
CA SER A 294 16.91 11.44 5.84
C SER A 294 16.75 12.90 6.30
N ARG A 295 16.36 13.83 5.42
CA ARG A 295 16.06 15.23 5.74
C ARG A 295 14.58 15.59 5.60
N ASP A 296 13.69 14.60 5.55
CA ASP A 296 12.24 14.85 5.58
C ASP A 296 11.85 15.53 6.91
N ALA A 297 11.38 16.78 6.81
CA ALA A 297 11.01 17.59 7.96
C ALA A 297 9.67 17.19 8.60
N ASN A 298 8.85 16.39 7.89
CA ASN A 298 7.54 15.91 8.32
C ASN A 298 7.63 14.53 8.97
N PHE A 299 8.27 13.61 8.26
CA PHE A 299 8.32 12.19 8.60
C PHE A 299 9.75 11.78 8.94
N ASP A 300 10.16 12.00 10.20
CA ASP A 300 11.52 11.69 10.66
C ASP A 300 11.86 10.21 10.36
N TYR A 301 12.89 10.00 9.55
CA TYR A 301 13.35 8.69 9.13
C TYR A 301 13.78 7.80 10.32
N LYS A 302 14.13 8.36 11.48
CA LYS A 302 14.45 7.59 12.69
C LYS A 302 13.23 6.85 13.22
N GLY A 303 12.04 7.44 13.11
CA GLY A 303 10.81 6.73 13.45
C GLY A 303 10.49 5.65 12.42
N VAL A 304 10.84 5.85 11.15
CA VAL A 304 10.79 4.77 10.14
C VAL A 304 11.71 3.62 10.53
N GLN A 305 12.97 3.90 10.89
CA GLN A 305 13.92 2.87 11.37
C GLN A 305 13.38 2.12 12.59
N ALA A 306 12.85 2.84 13.58
CA ALA A 306 12.24 2.23 14.76
C ALA A 306 11.04 1.34 14.40
N GLY A 307 10.19 1.79 13.46
CA GLY A 307 9.06 1.01 12.98
C GLY A 307 9.48 -0.25 12.21
N ILE A 308 10.44 -0.13 11.29
CA ILE A 308 10.95 -1.26 10.50
C ILE A 308 11.57 -2.33 11.42
N ALA A 309 12.33 -1.95 12.44
CA ALA A 309 12.89 -2.89 13.41
C ALA A 309 11.82 -3.72 14.15
N LEU A 310 10.60 -3.18 14.32
CA LEU A 310 9.46 -3.89 14.90
C LEU A 310 8.72 -4.79 13.89
N VAL A 311 8.79 -4.46 12.59
CA VAL A 311 8.09 -5.15 11.51
C VAL A 311 8.91 -6.32 10.95
N GLU A 312 10.23 -6.16 10.85
CA GLU A 312 11.16 -7.17 10.29
C GLU A 312 10.96 -8.58 10.86
N PRO A 313 10.87 -8.79 12.20
CA PRO A 313 10.67 -10.13 12.76
C PRO A 313 9.39 -10.81 12.29
N ILE A 314 8.33 -10.03 11.99
CA ILE A 314 7.04 -10.56 11.51
C ILE A 314 7.19 -11.04 10.07
N TYR A 315 7.79 -10.23 9.19
CA TYR A 315 8.08 -10.61 7.81
C TYR A 315 9.03 -11.83 7.74
N GLN A 316 10.04 -11.89 8.61
CA GLN A 316 10.95 -13.02 8.73
C GLN A 316 10.21 -14.30 9.15
N LYS A 317 9.37 -14.23 10.18
CA LYS A 317 8.58 -15.37 10.67
C LYS A 317 7.59 -15.91 9.62
N LEU A 318 7.14 -15.04 8.71
CA LEU A 318 6.26 -15.38 7.59
C LEU A 318 7.02 -15.75 6.30
N ASN A 319 8.34 -15.95 6.36
CA ASN A 319 9.19 -16.30 5.21
C ASN A 319 9.06 -15.30 4.04
N SER A 320 8.99 -14.01 4.37
CA SER A 320 8.70 -12.93 3.41
C SER A 320 9.61 -11.71 3.57
N LEU A 321 10.72 -11.83 4.29
CA LEU A 321 11.64 -10.71 4.58
C LEU A 321 12.15 -10.02 3.30
N ASP A 322 12.31 -10.75 2.20
CA ASP A 322 12.69 -10.20 0.89
C ASP A 322 11.66 -9.21 0.32
N LYS A 323 10.42 -9.24 0.82
CA LYS A 323 9.31 -8.37 0.44
C LYS A 323 9.14 -7.14 1.34
N LEU A 324 10.01 -6.96 2.34
CA LEU A 324 10.09 -5.74 3.14
C LEU A 324 11.34 -4.97 2.73
N GLN A 325 11.16 -3.78 2.15
CA GLN A 325 12.26 -2.97 1.63
C GLN A 325 12.13 -1.53 2.13
N VAL A 326 13.26 -0.91 2.47
CA VAL A 326 13.33 0.50 2.86
C VAL A 326 14.56 1.18 2.28
N ARG A 327 14.43 2.46 1.91
CA ARG A 327 15.51 3.35 1.47
C ARG A 327 15.46 4.66 2.24
N TYR A 328 16.63 5.20 2.54
CA TYR A 328 16.83 6.46 3.25
C TYR A 328 17.71 7.41 2.42
N PRO A 329 17.21 7.91 1.26
CA PRO A 329 18.01 8.80 0.43
C PRO A 329 18.33 10.11 1.16
N ASP A 330 19.49 10.71 0.86
CA ASP A 330 19.88 12.01 1.41
C ASP A 330 19.17 13.16 0.68
N ASP A 331 17.87 13.26 0.91
CA ASP A 331 16.96 14.21 0.30
C ASP A 331 16.00 14.81 1.34
N GLU A 332 15.29 15.87 0.95
CA GLU A 332 14.19 16.45 1.72
C GLU A 332 12.90 15.61 1.54
N HIS A 333 11.72 16.23 1.65
CA HIS A 333 10.43 15.55 1.47
C HIS A 333 10.14 15.23 -0.01
N ASP A 334 10.92 14.33 -0.60
CA ASP A 334 10.91 14.01 -2.03
C ASP A 334 10.99 12.51 -2.37
N PHE A 335 10.68 12.16 -3.62
CA PHE A 335 10.79 10.79 -4.15
C PHE A 335 11.86 10.70 -5.26
N PRO A 336 13.15 10.75 -4.91
CA PRO A 336 14.23 10.91 -5.88
C PRO A 336 14.31 9.75 -6.89
N LEU A 337 14.80 10.07 -8.09
CA LEU A 337 14.82 9.20 -9.26
C LEU A 337 15.35 7.79 -8.98
N GLU A 338 16.49 7.66 -8.30
CA GLU A 338 17.12 6.35 -8.06
C GLU A 338 16.28 5.48 -7.11
N SER A 339 15.78 6.05 -6.02
CA SER A 339 14.85 5.32 -5.14
C SER A 339 13.54 4.96 -5.84
N ARG A 340 13.08 5.82 -6.76
CA ARG A 340 11.87 5.59 -7.58
C ARG A 340 12.07 4.48 -8.60
N LYS A 341 13.24 4.40 -9.25
CA LYS A 341 13.66 3.26 -10.09
C LYS A 341 13.66 1.95 -9.32
N GLU A 342 14.23 1.94 -8.13
CA GLU A 342 14.23 0.74 -7.28
C GLU A 342 12.81 0.33 -6.88
N ALA A 343 11.95 1.27 -6.50
CA ALA A 343 10.56 0.99 -6.16
C ALA A 343 9.78 0.42 -7.37
N TYR A 344 9.97 0.98 -8.58
CA TYR A 344 9.33 0.45 -9.79
C TYR A 344 9.84 -0.95 -10.16
N ALA A 345 11.14 -1.19 -10.08
CA ALA A 345 11.70 -2.52 -10.31
C ALA A 345 11.18 -3.55 -9.29
N PHE A 346 10.96 -3.12 -8.04
CA PHE A 346 10.35 -3.95 -7.01
C PHE A 346 8.87 -4.26 -7.33
N ILE A 347 8.10 -3.27 -7.77
CA ILE A 347 6.72 -3.47 -8.24
C ILE A 347 6.69 -4.47 -9.41
N ASP A 348 7.54 -4.28 -10.41
CA ASP A 348 7.64 -5.19 -11.57
C ASP A 348 7.89 -6.63 -11.13
N LYS A 349 8.86 -6.83 -10.23
CA LYS A 349 9.21 -8.15 -9.68
C LYS A 349 8.02 -8.79 -8.95
N ILE A 350 7.34 -8.05 -8.08
CA ILE A 350 6.24 -8.60 -7.27
C ILE A 350 5.00 -8.91 -8.13
N LEU A 351 4.72 -8.09 -9.13
CA LEU A 351 3.57 -8.25 -10.01
C LEU A 351 3.86 -9.13 -11.24
N GLY A 352 5.09 -9.63 -11.38
CA GLY A 352 5.49 -10.46 -12.53
C GLY A 352 5.42 -9.71 -13.87
N HIS A 353 5.62 -8.39 -13.85
CA HIS A 353 5.47 -7.52 -15.01
C HIS A 353 6.81 -7.29 -15.71
N THR A 354 6.78 -7.22 -17.04
CA THR A 354 7.94 -6.79 -17.83
C THR A 354 7.68 -5.37 -18.34
N PRO A 355 8.42 -4.35 -17.85
CA PRO A 355 8.15 -2.96 -18.22
C PRO A 355 8.48 -2.68 -19.68
N ARG A 356 7.66 -1.87 -20.34
CA ARG A 356 7.90 -1.45 -21.74
C ARG A 356 8.96 -0.38 -21.88
N TYR A 357 9.01 0.54 -20.93
CA TYR A 357 10.00 1.61 -20.85
C TYR A 357 10.55 1.65 -19.43
N THR A 358 11.87 1.76 -19.31
CA THR A 358 12.55 1.86 -18.00
C THR A 358 13.16 3.23 -17.74
N GLU A 359 13.26 4.05 -18.78
CA GLU A 359 13.79 5.41 -18.70
C GLU A 359 12.67 6.41 -18.41
N PHE A 360 12.82 7.20 -17.35
CA PHE A 360 11.92 8.28 -16.97
C PHE A 360 12.72 9.38 -16.28
N LYS A 361 12.18 10.59 -16.30
CA LYS A 361 12.86 11.81 -15.84
C LYS A 361 12.50 12.18 -14.40
#